data_AF-A0A3D0NY63-F1
#
_entry.id   AF-A0A3D0NY63-F1
#
_cell.length_a   1.000
_cell.length_b   1.000
_cell.length_c   1.000
_cell.angle_alpha   90.00
_cell.angle_beta   90.00
_cell.angle_gamma   90.00
#
_symmetry.space_group_name_H-M   'P 1'
#
loop_
_entity.id
_entity.type
_entity.pdbx_description
1 polymer ?
#
loop_
_entity_poly.entity_id
_entity_poly.type
_entity_poly.pdbx_seq_one_letter_code
_entity_poly.pdbx_strand_id
1 'polypeptide(L)'
;SKQHSEIAKAGDSTAAKGGLIIAAGFGIGFLYNTVMKVFSGWKEYPEKLFGEPFRGGSVSLENNPALLGVGYIIGPRIAGIMFAGGALAYWVLIPMIRFFGDSLAEPLAPATTLIKDMPIEGAGSIQSEYILYIGAGAVTAGGIISLIRSLPTIWGGIRGGIADFQAKRANNKNGDDATLPRTEQDISLKWVVVGILALIVVITLLPTLKMNILGAVLIIILGFLFVTVSSRLTGEIGSSSNPISGMTVATLLFTSLAFLVLGWTNPDPYFVTALSVGGIVCIAASNGGTTSQDLKTGFWVGGTPWKQQTAILVGALSSALLLGPILIQLNESSSVYMPVAPNTFAAGFQVPEQELVREGGELRAERAGGFYGERDTANYRVWHNTDTSRGPAGKYLVGMTGRPAYLVDPGINGVITEVQTGVDANGDPVMQSVEKYRAPKATLMSYIIQGILSQQLPWALVILGVMISVTLELCGISSLAFAVRLYLPISASSPIFVGGMVRWAVDKYLKRKFAAKDLTEEEFIAETDKSSGVLLASGYIAGGALAGILVALSAVYLSGLTEGVNEWAKAANPFYGGSYADLLAMVPFIVLAVFLYLVGREMVFAGEKSAKNG
;
A
#
# COMPACT_ATOMS: atom_id res chain seq x y z
N SER A 1 -31.47 37.64 -6.46
CA SER A 1 -30.32 38.11 -7.28
C SER A 1 -29.10 38.46 -6.42
N LYS A 2 -29.15 39.45 -5.51
CA LYS A 2 -28.01 39.80 -4.64
C LYS A 2 -27.59 38.69 -3.66
N GLN A 3 -28.52 38.01 -3.01
CA GLN A 3 -28.20 36.87 -2.12
C GLN A 3 -27.49 35.71 -2.85
N HIS A 4 -27.92 35.36 -4.07
CA HIS A 4 -27.23 34.36 -4.87
C HIS A 4 -25.83 34.81 -5.31
N SER A 5 -25.63 36.11 -5.59
CA SER A 5 -24.31 36.67 -5.92
C SER A 5 -23.36 36.70 -4.73
N GLU A 6 -23.87 36.99 -3.52
CA GLU A 6 -23.07 36.97 -2.29
C GLU A 6 -22.71 35.54 -1.86
N ILE A 7 -23.63 34.58 -2.00
CA ILE A 7 -23.36 33.16 -1.76
C ILE A 7 -22.34 32.61 -2.78
N ALA A 8 -22.45 32.99 -4.06
CA ALA A 8 -21.47 32.61 -5.08
C ALA A 8 -20.08 33.19 -4.80
N LYS A 9 -19.98 34.48 -4.45
CA LYS A 9 -18.71 35.12 -4.08
C LYS A 9 -18.09 34.55 -2.79
N ALA A 10 -18.92 34.22 -1.80
CA ALA A 10 -18.47 33.56 -0.57
C ALA A 10 -17.96 32.14 -0.86
N GLY A 11 -18.63 31.40 -1.75
CA GLY A 11 -18.21 30.10 -2.26
C GLY A 11 -16.85 30.14 -2.98
N ASP A 12 -16.68 31.09 -3.90
CA ASP A 12 -15.42 31.27 -4.65
C ASP A 12 -14.25 31.61 -3.71
N SER A 13 -14.48 32.45 -2.69
CA SER A 13 -13.44 32.82 -1.72
C SER A 13 -13.02 31.66 -0.81
N THR A 14 -13.95 30.74 -0.50
CA THR A 14 -13.70 29.58 0.35
C THR A 14 -12.98 28.48 -0.44
N ALA A 15 -13.38 28.26 -1.70
CA ALA A 15 -12.72 27.33 -2.61
C ALA A 15 -11.28 27.77 -2.91
N ALA A 16 -11.05 29.06 -3.19
CA ALA A 16 -9.72 29.61 -3.44
C ALA A 16 -8.79 29.43 -2.22
N LYS A 17 -9.28 29.67 -1.01
CA LYS A 17 -8.53 29.42 0.24
C LYS A 17 -8.21 27.95 0.44
N GLY A 18 -9.18 27.06 0.20
CA GLY A 18 -8.96 25.62 0.28
C GLY A 18 -7.87 25.16 -0.69
N GLY A 19 -7.92 25.64 -1.94
CA GLY A 19 -6.90 25.37 -2.96
C GLY A 19 -5.51 25.86 -2.55
N LEU A 20 -5.40 27.05 -1.95
CA LEU A 20 -4.13 27.58 -1.44
C LEU A 20 -3.54 26.69 -0.34
N ILE A 21 -4.35 26.21 0.60
CA ILE A 21 -3.89 25.36 1.70
C ILE A 21 -3.38 24.01 1.14
N ILE A 22 -4.10 23.42 0.19
CA ILE A 22 -3.65 22.19 -0.49
C ILE A 22 -2.33 22.44 -1.21
N ALA A 23 -2.20 23.53 -1.97
CA ALA A 23 -0.99 23.88 -2.69
C ALA A 23 0.21 24.15 -1.76
N ALA A 24 -0.03 24.80 -0.61
CA ALA A 24 0.98 25.00 0.41
C ALA A 24 1.44 23.67 1.02
N GLY A 25 0.50 22.79 1.37
CA GLY A 25 0.81 21.44 1.85
C GLY A 25 1.61 20.65 0.81
N PHE A 26 1.19 20.73 -0.46
CA PHE A 26 1.91 20.12 -1.58
C PHE A 26 3.35 20.61 -1.66
N GLY A 27 3.57 21.92 -1.70
CA GLY A 27 4.91 22.50 -1.79
C GLY A 27 5.80 22.15 -0.59
N ILE A 28 5.25 22.18 0.61
CA ILE A 28 5.98 21.82 1.84
C ILE A 28 6.35 20.34 1.84
N GLY A 29 5.40 19.45 1.56
CA GLY A 29 5.65 18.00 1.52
C GLY A 29 6.65 17.62 0.43
N PHE A 30 6.57 18.28 -0.73
CA PHE A 30 7.49 18.10 -1.84
C PHE A 30 8.91 18.56 -1.48
N LEU A 31 9.05 19.78 -0.95
CA LEU A 31 10.33 20.34 -0.55
C LEU A 31 10.97 19.51 0.55
N TYR A 32 10.19 19.11 1.56
CA TYR A 32 10.67 18.31 2.68
C TYR A 32 11.32 17.00 2.19
N ASN A 33 10.60 16.23 1.36
CA ASN A 33 11.14 14.96 0.84
C ASN A 33 12.32 15.17 -0.11
N THR A 34 12.31 16.24 -0.90
CA THR A 34 13.42 16.57 -1.81
C THR A 34 14.69 16.92 -1.01
N VAL A 35 14.58 17.77 0.01
CA VAL A 35 15.72 18.13 0.87
C VAL A 35 16.23 16.93 1.66
N MET A 36 15.33 16.09 2.17
CA MET A 36 15.73 14.89 2.90
C MET A 36 16.46 13.89 2.01
N LYS A 37 15.89 13.54 0.85
CA LYS A 37 16.39 12.42 0.04
C LYS A 37 17.42 12.80 -1.02
N VAL A 38 17.27 13.95 -1.68
CA VAL A 38 18.22 14.40 -2.72
C VAL A 38 19.42 15.10 -2.10
N PHE A 39 19.17 15.94 -1.11
CA PHE A 39 20.21 16.77 -0.49
C PHE A 39 20.76 16.22 0.82
N SER A 40 20.32 15.02 1.23
CA SER A 40 20.75 14.34 2.46
C SER A 40 20.68 15.27 3.68
N GLY A 41 19.62 16.08 3.73
CA GLY A 41 19.48 17.16 4.71
C GLY A 41 19.33 16.67 6.14
N TRP A 42 18.72 15.50 6.35
CA TRP A 42 18.62 14.82 7.63
C TRP A 42 18.38 13.32 7.44
N LYS A 43 18.59 12.53 8.49
CA LYS A 43 18.38 11.08 8.49
C LYS A 43 16.90 10.75 8.25
N GLU A 44 16.61 9.84 7.32
CA GLU A 44 15.24 9.43 7.00
C GLU A 44 14.61 8.57 8.10
N TYR A 45 15.39 7.69 8.73
CA TYR A 45 14.96 6.76 9.76
C TYR A 45 15.73 6.98 11.07
N PRO A 46 15.38 7.98 11.87
CA PRO A 46 15.84 8.05 13.25
C PRO A 46 15.40 6.81 14.03
N GLU A 47 16.36 6.09 14.63
CA GLU A 47 16.12 4.83 15.33
C GLU A 47 16.88 4.77 16.66
N LYS A 48 16.26 4.11 17.65
CA LYS A 48 16.89 3.69 18.89
C LYS A 48 16.56 2.24 19.19
N LEU A 49 17.60 1.40 19.21
CA LEU A 49 17.52 0.01 19.64
C LEU A 49 17.51 -0.08 21.18
N PHE A 50 16.77 -1.04 21.71
CA PHE A 50 16.72 -1.31 23.14
C PHE A 50 17.84 -2.25 23.57
N GLY A 51 18.46 -1.94 24.71
CA GLY A 51 19.42 -2.82 25.39
C GLY A 51 18.72 -3.89 26.24
N GLU A 52 19.51 -4.64 27.00
CA GLU A 52 18.99 -5.62 27.96
C GLU A 52 18.09 -4.94 29.03
N PRO A 53 17.01 -5.60 29.48
CA PRO A 53 16.54 -6.94 29.12
C PRO A 53 15.66 -7.00 27.84
N PHE A 54 15.34 -5.87 27.22
CA PHE A 54 14.44 -5.78 26.07
C PHE A 54 15.17 -5.90 24.73
N ARG A 55 16.23 -6.71 24.68
CA ARG A 55 17.05 -6.90 23.48
C ARG A 55 16.18 -7.42 22.34
N GLY A 56 16.24 -6.75 21.20
CA GLY A 56 15.35 -7.03 20.06
C GLY A 56 14.24 -6.00 19.86
N GLY A 57 14.02 -5.12 20.85
CA GLY A 57 13.07 -4.02 20.70
C GLY A 57 13.70 -2.78 20.08
N SER A 58 12.88 -1.98 19.41
CA SER A 58 13.30 -0.71 18.82
C SER A 58 12.18 0.33 18.86
N VAL A 59 12.59 1.60 18.82
CA VAL A 59 11.73 2.73 18.46
C VAL A 59 12.35 3.37 17.24
N SER A 60 11.57 3.50 16.19
CA SER A 60 11.98 4.15 14.95
C SER A 60 10.84 5.03 14.45
N LEU A 61 11.20 6.06 13.69
CA LEU A 61 10.27 6.96 13.03
C LEU A 61 10.76 7.20 11.61
N GLU A 62 9.90 7.01 10.63
CA GLU A 62 10.17 7.44 9.26
C GLU A 62 9.79 8.93 9.14
N ASN A 63 10.77 9.76 8.84
CA ASN A 63 10.60 11.20 8.64
C ASN A 63 9.85 11.47 7.33
N ASN A 64 8.54 11.21 7.29
CA ASN A 64 7.74 11.27 6.08
C ASN A 64 6.49 12.15 6.25
N PRO A 65 6.38 13.28 5.53
CA PRO A 65 5.24 14.20 5.61
C PRO A 65 3.94 13.53 5.18
N ALA A 66 4.00 12.58 4.23
CA ALA A 66 2.82 11.86 3.77
C ALA A 66 2.25 10.97 4.88
N LEU A 67 3.09 10.26 5.64
CA LEU A 67 2.63 9.42 6.75
C LEU A 67 2.05 10.25 7.90
N LEU A 68 2.64 11.41 8.20
CA LEU A 68 2.07 12.39 9.14
C LEU A 68 0.68 12.85 8.67
N GLY A 69 0.55 13.20 7.39
CA GLY A 69 -0.73 13.61 6.78
C GLY A 69 -1.78 12.50 6.85
N VAL A 70 -1.41 11.26 6.51
CA VAL A 70 -2.29 10.08 6.63
C VAL A 70 -2.79 9.93 8.06
N GLY A 71 -1.89 10.01 9.06
CA GLY A 71 -2.24 9.95 10.47
C GLY A 71 -3.26 11.01 10.90
N TYR A 72 -3.10 12.24 10.39
CA TYR A 72 -4.02 13.33 10.68
C TYR A 72 -5.42 13.10 10.08
N ILE A 73 -5.49 12.55 8.87
CA ILE A 73 -6.76 12.30 8.16
C ILE A 73 -7.53 11.13 8.80
N ILE A 74 -6.86 10.01 9.10
CA ILE A 74 -7.54 8.84 9.69
C ILE A 74 -7.91 9.04 11.18
N GLY A 75 -7.34 10.06 11.80
CA GLY A 75 -7.64 10.48 13.17
C GLY A 75 -7.00 9.61 14.26
N PRO A 76 -7.10 10.06 15.52
CA PRO A 76 -6.34 9.49 16.63
C PRO A 76 -6.71 8.05 16.98
N ARG A 77 -7.98 7.67 16.83
CA ARG A 77 -8.43 6.32 17.19
C ARG A 77 -7.80 5.27 16.27
N ILE A 78 -7.91 5.46 14.96
CA ILE A 78 -7.35 4.51 13.99
C ILE A 78 -5.82 4.56 14.00
N ALA A 79 -5.22 5.76 14.07
CA ALA A 79 -3.78 5.92 14.20
C ALA A 79 -3.22 5.23 15.46
N GLY A 80 -3.91 5.32 16.59
CA GLY A 80 -3.55 4.64 17.84
C GLY A 80 -3.63 3.12 17.74
N ILE A 81 -4.71 2.58 17.14
CA ILE A 81 -4.86 1.13 16.92
C ILE A 81 -3.76 0.62 15.98
N MET A 82 -3.46 1.36 14.92
CA MET A 82 -2.38 1.06 13.99
C MET A 82 -1.02 1.06 14.70
N PHE A 83 -0.73 2.07 15.52
CA PHE A 83 0.51 2.12 16.29
C PHE A 83 0.61 0.97 17.30
N ALA A 84 -0.48 0.62 17.97
CA ALA A 84 -0.51 -0.50 18.91
C ALA A 84 -0.14 -1.84 18.26
N GLY A 85 -0.48 -2.03 16.98
CA GLY A 85 -0.04 -3.20 16.21
C GLY A 85 1.49 -3.27 16.09
N GLY A 86 2.10 -2.17 15.64
CA GLY A 86 3.57 -2.08 15.57
C GLY A 86 4.23 -2.18 16.94
N ALA A 87 3.67 -1.53 17.96
CA ALA A 87 4.18 -1.62 19.33
C ALA A 87 4.11 -3.06 19.89
N LEU A 88 3.04 -3.81 19.61
CA LEU A 88 2.96 -5.22 20.01
C LEU A 88 4.08 -6.03 19.34
N ALA A 89 4.34 -5.83 18.06
CA ALA A 89 5.41 -6.52 17.37
C ALA A 89 6.80 -6.17 17.93
N TYR A 90 7.13 -4.89 17.98
CA TYR A 90 8.49 -4.42 18.26
C TYR A 90 8.82 -4.32 19.75
N TRP A 91 7.83 -4.11 20.62
CA TRP A 91 8.08 -3.96 22.06
C TRP A 91 7.74 -5.22 22.85
N VAL A 92 6.98 -6.15 22.27
CA VAL A 92 6.57 -7.38 22.96
C VAL A 92 7.01 -8.62 22.20
N LEU A 93 6.49 -8.87 20.99
CA LEU A 93 6.69 -10.15 20.30
C LEU A 93 8.15 -10.39 19.89
N ILE A 94 8.83 -9.40 19.29
CA ILE A 94 10.23 -9.56 18.88
C ILE A 94 11.15 -9.74 20.10
N PRO A 95 11.12 -8.89 21.14
CA PRO A 95 11.88 -9.13 22.36
C PRO A 95 11.57 -10.47 23.01
N MET A 96 10.30 -10.89 23.01
CA MET A 96 9.87 -12.18 23.58
C MET A 96 10.44 -13.37 22.79
N ILE A 97 10.33 -13.36 21.45
CA ILE A 97 10.90 -14.39 20.58
C ILE A 97 12.42 -14.45 20.78
N ARG A 98 13.08 -13.30 20.86
CA ARG A 98 14.52 -13.25 21.07
C ARG A 98 14.91 -13.77 22.45
N PHE A 99 14.20 -13.36 23.51
CA PHE A 99 14.47 -13.77 24.88
C PHE A 99 14.35 -15.29 25.07
N PHE A 100 13.26 -15.90 24.56
CA PHE A 100 13.07 -17.35 24.67
C PHE A 100 13.86 -18.16 23.64
N GLY A 101 14.20 -17.55 22.50
CA GLY A 101 14.95 -18.18 21.41
C GLY A 101 16.47 -18.12 21.59
N ASP A 102 17.00 -17.29 22.49
CA ASP A 102 18.44 -17.05 22.65
C ASP A 102 19.21 -18.32 23.05
N SER A 103 18.57 -19.20 23.83
CA SER A 103 19.15 -20.45 24.33
C SER A 103 18.98 -21.64 23.38
N LEU A 104 18.32 -21.48 22.23
CA LEU A 104 18.13 -22.57 21.28
C LEU A 104 19.45 -22.91 20.57
N ALA A 105 19.79 -24.20 20.56
CA ALA A 105 20.96 -24.73 19.87
C ALA A 105 20.69 -25.04 18.39
N GLU A 106 19.42 -25.13 18.01
CA GLU A 106 18.97 -25.43 16.64
C GLU A 106 18.03 -24.33 16.12
N PRO A 107 18.05 -24.03 14.81
CA PRO A 107 17.11 -23.09 14.20
C PRO A 107 15.65 -23.51 14.42
N LEU A 108 14.79 -22.54 14.75
CA LEU A 108 13.36 -22.76 14.89
C LEU A 108 12.65 -22.42 13.57
N ALA A 109 12.01 -23.40 12.94
CA ALA A 109 11.24 -23.17 11.72
C ALA A 109 10.19 -22.04 11.90
N PRO A 110 9.95 -21.19 10.87
CA PRO A 110 10.39 -21.33 9.48
C PRO A 110 11.81 -20.85 9.19
N ALA A 111 12.45 -20.15 10.14
CA ALA A 111 13.79 -19.64 9.93
C ALA A 111 14.84 -20.75 9.91
N THR A 112 15.90 -20.55 9.14
CA THR A 112 17.03 -21.49 8.99
C THR A 112 18.28 -21.08 9.77
N THR A 113 18.28 -19.88 10.35
CA THR A 113 19.34 -19.35 11.22
C THR A 113 18.93 -19.41 12.69
N LEU A 114 19.89 -19.31 13.61
CA LEU A 114 19.61 -19.25 15.05
C LEU A 114 19.04 -17.88 15.42
N ILE A 115 18.03 -17.86 16.30
CA ILE A 115 17.33 -16.62 16.70
C ILE A 115 18.28 -15.58 17.31
N LYS A 116 19.31 -16.02 18.02
CA LYS A 116 20.35 -15.16 18.61
C LYS A 116 21.16 -14.38 17.56
N ASP A 117 21.28 -14.91 16.35
CA ASP A 117 22.08 -14.33 15.27
C ASP A 117 21.22 -13.54 14.27
N MET A 118 19.89 -13.59 14.42
CA MET A 118 18.97 -12.85 13.56
C MET A 118 18.98 -11.35 13.85
N PRO A 119 18.88 -10.50 12.82
CA PRO A 119 18.56 -9.08 12.99
C PRO A 119 17.11 -8.88 13.44
N ILE A 120 16.79 -7.65 13.87
CA ILE A 120 15.45 -7.25 14.32
C ILE A 120 14.55 -6.99 13.09
N GLU A 121 15.00 -6.09 12.21
CA GLU A 121 14.33 -5.74 10.96
C GLU A 121 15.15 -6.21 9.74
N GLY A 122 14.49 -6.34 8.60
CA GLY A 122 15.15 -6.67 7.33
C GLY A 122 15.02 -8.14 6.95
N ALA A 123 15.88 -8.59 6.06
CA ALA A 123 15.88 -9.96 5.53
C ALA A 123 16.40 -10.96 6.56
N GLY A 124 15.75 -12.12 6.71
CA GLY A 124 16.15 -13.13 7.68
C GLY A 124 16.03 -12.65 9.13
N SER A 125 15.23 -11.62 9.37
CA SER A 125 15.03 -11.02 10.68
C SER A 125 13.87 -11.67 11.42
N ILE A 126 13.79 -11.47 12.74
CA ILE A 126 12.66 -11.98 13.52
C ILE A 126 11.32 -11.43 12.98
N GLN A 127 11.32 -10.19 12.49
CA GLN A 127 10.18 -9.56 11.85
C GLN A 127 9.77 -10.30 10.55
N SER A 128 10.70 -10.58 9.64
CA SER A 128 10.39 -11.22 8.35
C SER A 128 10.02 -12.70 8.50
N GLU A 129 10.73 -13.42 9.36
CA GLU A 129 10.61 -14.87 9.49
C GLU A 129 9.47 -15.31 10.41
N TYR A 130 9.05 -14.50 11.40
CA TYR A 130 8.02 -14.90 12.36
C TYR A 130 6.85 -13.92 12.40
N ILE A 131 7.11 -12.63 12.66
CA ILE A 131 6.04 -11.63 12.86
C ILE A 131 5.18 -11.48 11.61
N LEU A 132 5.77 -11.62 10.42
CA LEU A 132 5.06 -11.55 9.15
C LEU A 132 3.96 -12.63 9.03
N TYR A 133 4.21 -13.86 9.47
CA TYR A 133 3.21 -14.93 9.48
C TYR A 133 2.14 -14.73 10.54
N ILE A 134 2.51 -14.22 11.72
CA ILE A 134 1.55 -13.82 12.76
C ILE A 134 0.64 -12.70 12.22
N GLY A 135 1.22 -11.67 11.61
CA GLY A 135 0.50 -10.61 10.92
C GLY A 135 -0.39 -11.13 9.81
N ALA A 136 0.07 -12.11 9.03
CA ALA A 136 -0.72 -12.75 7.98
C ALA A 136 -1.97 -13.44 8.51
N GLY A 137 -1.84 -14.23 9.58
CA GLY A 137 -2.97 -14.84 10.27
C GLY A 137 -3.93 -13.80 10.85
N ALA A 138 -3.40 -12.76 11.50
CA ALA A 138 -4.18 -11.69 12.10
C ALA A 138 -5.00 -10.91 11.05
N VAL A 139 -4.40 -10.51 9.93
CA VAL A 139 -5.14 -9.79 8.88
C VAL A 139 -6.15 -10.69 8.19
N THR A 140 -5.81 -11.96 7.94
CA THR A 140 -6.75 -12.91 7.32
C THR A 140 -8.00 -13.07 8.19
N ALA A 141 -7.81 -13.28 9.50
CA ALA A 141 -8.91 -13.33 10.46
C ALA A 141 -9.70 -12.01 10.49
N GLY A 142 -9.02 -10.86 10.58
CA GLY A 142 -9.69 -9.56 10.57
C GLY A 142 -10.47 -9.28 9.29
N GLY A 143 -9.95 -9.72 8.15
CA GLY A 143 -10.63 -9.66 6.85
C GLY A 143 -11.87 -10.55 6.79
N ILE A 144 -11.78 -11.78 7.29
CA ILE A 144 -12.93 -12.71 7.38
C ILE A 144 -13.98 -12.17 8.34
N ILE A 145 -13.58 -11.69 9.53
CA ILE A 145 -14.51 -11.13 10.52
C ILE A 145 -15.18 -9.88 9.95
N SER A 146 -14.43 -8.99 9.31
CA SER A 146 -14.98 -7.82 8.62
C SER A 146 -15.97 -8.23 7.53
N LEU A 147 -15.65 -9.26 6.73
CA LEU A 147 -16.57 -9.80 5.72
C LEU A 147 -17.87 -10.29 6.35
N ILE A 148 -17.78 -11.11 7.40
CA ILE A 148 -18.94 -11.66 8.12
C ILE A 148 -19.81 -10.52 8.68
N ARG A 149 -19.20 -9.51 9.31
CA ARG A 149 -19.92 -8.34 9.82
C ARG A 149 -20.57 -7.52 8.71
N SER A 150 -19.96 -7.48 7.53
CA SER A 150 -20.51 -6.79 6.36
C SER A 150 -21.56 -7.61 5.60
N LEU A 151 -21.71 -8.92 5.85
CA LEU A 151 -22.67 -9.78 5.13
C LEU A 151 -24.11 -9.23 5.10
N PRO A 152 -24.69 -8.69 6.19
CA PRO A 152 -26.05 -8.15 6.15
C PRO A 152 -26.18 -6.99 5.15
N THR A 153 -25.20 -6.10 5.12
CA THR A 153 -25.21 -4.93 4.23
C THR A 153 -24.87 -5.31 2.79
N ILE A 154 -23.95 -6.27 2.60
CA ILE A 154 -23.68 -6.92 1.31
C ILE A 154 -24.98 -7.52 0.75
N TRP A 155 -25.72 -8.27 1.57
CA TRP A 155 -26.98 -8.91 1.18
C TRP A 155 -28.06 -7.90 0.82
N GLY A 156 -28.23 -6.83 1.61
CA GLY A 156 -29.14 -5.72 1.28
C GLY A 156 -28.76 -5.03 -0.02
N GLY A 157 -27.45 -4.82 -0.24
CA GLY A 157 -26.88 -4.28 -1.47
C GLY A 157 -27.24 -5.13 -2.69
N ILE A 158 -27.00 -6.43 -2.63
CA ILE A 158 -27.30 -7.40 -3.70
C ILE A 158 -28.81 -7.44 -3.98
N ARG A 159 -29.64 -7.61 -2.94
CA ARG A 159 -31.09 -7.78 -3.09
C ARG A 159 -31.72 -6.61 -3.81
N GLY A 160 -31.40 -5.38 -3.40
CA GLY A 160 -31.97 -4.25 -4.12
C GLY A 160 -31.32 -4.04 -5.49
N GLY A 161 -30.05 -4.41 -5.71
CA GLY A 161 -29.42 -4.26 -7.03
C GLY A 161 -30.11 -5.14 -8.07
N ILE A 162 -30.50 -6.36 -7.66
CA ILE A 162 -31.34 -7.25 -8.46
C ILE A 162 -32.75 -6.66 -8.64
N ALA A 163 -33.35 -6.08 -7.60
CA ALA A 163 -34.67 -5.46 -7.69
C ALA A 163 -34.69 -4.27 -8.67
N ASP A 164 -33.69 -3.39 -8.63
CA ASP A 164 -33.54 -2.25 -9.54
C ASP A 164 -33.36 -2.73 -10.99
N PHE A 165 -32.59 -3.80 -11.20
CA PHE A 165 -32.40 -4.39 -12.52
C PHE A 165 -33.70 -5.00 -13.06
N GLN A 166 -34.47 -5.69 -12.22
CA GLN A 166 -35.79 -6.22 -12.57
C GLN A 166 -36.81 -5.11 -12.86
N ALA A 167 -36.81 -4.04 -12.07
CA ALA A 167 -37.68 -2.87 -12.25
C ALA A 167 -37.37 -2.13 -13.56
N LYS A 168 -36.09 -1.88 -13.88
CA LYS A 168 -35.67 -1.30 -15.16
C LYS A 168 -36.10 -2.18 -16.36
N ARG A 169 -36.03 -3.51 -16.22
CA ARG A 169 -36.47 -4.45 -17.27
C ARG A 169 -37.99 -4.49 -17.44
N ALA A 170 -38.76 -4.23 -16.39
CA ALA A 170 -40.21 -4.09 -16.44
C ALA A 170 -40.63 -2.76 -17.11
N ASN A 171 -39.98 -1.64 -16.77
CA ASN A 171 -40.26 -0.34 -17.39
C ASN A 171 -39.90 -0.29 -18.88
N ASN A 172 -38.80 -0.95 -19.29
CA ASN A 172 -38.42 -1.03 -20.70
C ASN A 172 -39.42 -1.80 -21.61
N LYS A 173 -40.37 -2.54 -21.03
CA LYS A 173 -41.45 -3.20 -21.79
C LYS A 173 -42.63 -2.28 -22.09
N ASN A 174 -42.76 -1.15 -21.38
CA ASN A 174 -43.90 -0.25 -21.52
C ASN A 174 -43.70 0.90 -22.51
N GLY A 175 -42.56 0.96 -23.21
CA GLY A 175 -42.42 1.77 -24.43
C GLY A 175 -42.54 3.29 -24.27
N ASP A 176 -42.50 3.82 -23.06
CA ASP A 176 -42.46 5.28 -22.85
C ASP A 176 -41.06 5.82 -23.10
N ASP A 177 -40.84 6.27 -24.34
CA ASP A 177 -39.69 7.05 -24.80
C ASP A 177 -39.78 8.51 -24.26
N ALA A 178 -40.15 8.66 -22.98
CA ALA A 178 -40.03 9.92 -22.29
C ALA A 178 -38.53 10.21 -22.14
N THR A 179 -38.03 11.25 -22.81
CA THR A 179 -36.64 11.69 -22.71
C THR A 179 -36.27 11.87 -21.25
N LEU A 180 -35.49 10.92 -20.72
CA LEU A 180 -35.07 10.92 -19.32
C LEU A 180 -34.48 12.30 -18.96
N PRO A 181 -34.77 12.83 -17.76
CA PRO A 181 -34.14 14.05 -17.26
C PRO A 181 -32.62 13.96 -17.45
N ARG A 182 -31.97 15.09 -17.75
CA ARG A 182 -30.50 15.12 -18.00
C ARG A 182 -29.68 14.45 -16.89
N THR A 183 -30.18 14.44 -15.67
CA THR A 183 -29.57 13.87 -14.46
C THR A 183 -29.72 12.35 -14.36
N GLU A 184 -30.50 11.72 -15.24
CA GLU A 184 -30.81 10.28 -15.26
C GLU A 184 -30.32 9.60 -16.56
N GLN A 185 -29.57 10.34 -17.39
CA GLN A 185 -29.01 9.82 -18.64
C GLN A 185 -27.66 9.13 -18.42
N ASP A 186 -27.70 7.82 -18.20
CA ASP A 186 -26.54 6.92 -18.07
C ASP A 186 -25.98 6.44 -19.43
N ILE A 187 -24.76 5.89 -19.44
CA ILE A 187 -24.26 5.11 -20.59
C ILE A 187 -25.23 3.96 -20.86
N SER A 188 -25.61 3.77 -22.13
CA SER A 188 -26.57 2.73 -22.49
C SER A 188 -26.05 1.33 -22.17
N LEU A 189 -26.91 0.47 -21.64
CA LEU A 189 -26.54 -0.88 -21.20
C LEU A 189 -25.91 -1.73 -22.32
N LYS A 190 -26.28 -1.47 -23.59
CA LYS A 190 -25.69 -2.15 -24.76
C LYS A 190 -24.17 -1.91 -24.82
N TRP A 191 -23.74 -0.67 -24.66
CA TRP A 191 -22.31 -0.32 -24.67
C TRP A 191 -21.58 -0.83 -23.44
N VAL A 192 -22.24 -0.87 -22.28
CA VAL A 192 -21.67 -1.47 -21.06
C VAL A 192 -21.38 -2.96 -21.26
N VAL A 193 -22.34 -3.72 -21.80
CA VAL A 193 -22.18 -5.16 -22.05
C VAL A 193 -21.07 -5.41 -23.08
N VAL A 194 -21.04 -4.64 -24.17
CA VAL A 194 -19.97 -4.74 -25.18
C VAL A 194 -18.60 -4.44 -24.55
N GLY A 195 -18.50 -3.42 -23.70
CA GLY A 195 -17.28 -3.08 -22.98
C GLY A 195 -16.80 -4.20 -22.06
N ILE A 196 -17.71 -4.83 -21.31
CA ILE A 196 -17.39 -5.98 -20.43
C ILE A 196 -16.87 -7.16 -21.26
N LEU A 197 -17.53 -7.50 -22.37
CA LEU A 197 -17.10 -8.59 -23.25
C LEU A 197 -15.73 -8.31 -23.88
N ALA A 198 -15.49 -7.08 -24.34
CA ALA A 198 -14.18 -6.68 -24.87
C ALA A 198 -13.09 -6.77 -23.79
N LEU A 199 -13.38 -6.34 -22.56
CA LEU A 199 -12.45 -6.39 -21.43
C LEU A 199 -12.09 -7.83 -21.04
N ILE A 200 -13.06 -8.77 -21.08
CA ILE A 200 -12.80 -10.19 -20.86
C ILE A 200 -11.83 -10.73 -21.92
N VAL A 201 -12.08 -10.43 -23.19
CA VAL A 201 -11.21 -10.87 -24.29
C VAL A 201 -9.80 -10.34 -24.06
N VAL A 202 -9.63 -9.06 -23.76
CA VAL A 202 -8.32 -8.47 -23.45
C VAL A 202 -7.65 -9.17 -22.27
N ILE A 203 -8.35 -9.34 -21.14
CA ILE A 203 -7.80 -9.99 -19.94
C ILE A 203 -7.39 -11.45 -20.21
N THR A 204 -8.16 -12.18 -21.02
CA THR A 204 -7.83 -13.57 -21.39
C THR A 204 -6.67 -13.68 -22.36
N LEU A 205 -6.48 -12.68 -23.23
CA LEU A 205 -5.40 -12.67 -24.22
C LEU A 205 -4.08 -12.11 -23.68
N LEU A 206 -4.11 -11.40 -22.55
CA LEU A 206 -2.90 -10.87 -21.90
C LEU A 206 -2.12 -12.00 -21.20
N PRO A 207 -0.94 -12.41 -21.72
CA PRO A 207 -0.19 -13.55 -21.18
C PRO A 207 0.31 -13.32 -19.76
N THR A 208 0.54 -12.05 -19.40
CA THR A 208 1.04 -11.62 -18.09
C THR A 208 0.09 -11.94 -16.94
N LEU A 209 -1.22 -11.98 -17.18
CA LEU A 209 -2.23 -12.30 -16.16
C LEU A 209 -2.43 -13.81 -15.96
N LYS A 210 -1.87 -14.63 -16.85
CA LYS A 210 -2.04 -16.10 -16.89
C LYS A 210 -3.49 -16.51 -16.64
N MET A 211 -4.42 -15.80 -17.29
CA MET A 211 -5.84 -15.91 -17.01
C MET A 211 -6.43 -17.17 -17.65
N ASN A 212 -7.23 -17.91 -16.87
CA ASN A 212 -8.03 -19.02 -17.38
C ASN A 212 -9.52 -18.62 -17.49
N ILE A 213 -10.32 -19.43 -18.20
CA ILE A 213 -11.75 -19.17 -18.38
C ILE A 213 -12.47 -19.06 -17.03
N LEU A 214 -12.13 -19.91 -16.06
CA LEU A 214 -12.74 -19.86 -14.73
C LEU A 214 -12.45 -18.53 -14.03
N GLY A 215 -11.20 -18.05 -14.06
CA GLY A 215 -10.78 -16.78 -13.48
C GLY A 215 -11.49 -15.60 -14.15
N ALA A 216 -11.65 -15.63 -15.47
CA ALA A 216 -12.42 -14.61 -16.19
C ALA A 216 -13.89 -14.60 -15.77
N VAL A 217 -14.51 -15.77 -15.62
CA VAL A 217 -15.89 -15.90 -15.12
C VAL A 217 -16.00 -15.40 -13.68
N LEU A 218 -15.04 -15.74 -12.82
CA LEU A 218 -14.99 -15.27 -11.44
C LEU A 218 -14.88 -13.74 -11.36
N ILE A 219 -14.08 -13.11 -12.23
CA ILE A 219 -13.99 -11.64 -12.32
C ILE A 219 -15.35 -11.02 -12.62
N ILE A 220 -16.12 -11.59 -13.56
CA ILE A 220 -17.44 -11.06 -13.92
C ILE A 220 -18.39 -11.20 -12.73
N ILE A 221 -18.46 -12.40 -12.15
CA ILE A 221 -19.40 -12.71 -11.07
C ILE A 221 -19.07 -11.90 -9.83
N LEU A 222 -17.83 -12.02 -9.33
CA LEU A 222 -17.39 -11.36 -8.12
C LEU A 222 -17.25 -9.84 -8.32
N GLY A 223 -16.80 -9.41 -9.50
CA GLY A 223 -16.74 -8.00 -9.86
C GLY A 223 -18.13 -7.36 -9.88
N PHE A 224 -19.10 -7.96 -10.57
CA PHE A 224 -20.48 -7.47 -10.56
C PHE A 224 -21.06 -7.42 -9.14
N LEU A 225 -20.87 -8.49 -8.36
CA LEU A 225 -21.34 -8.61 -7.00
C LEU A 225 -20.78 -7.49 -6.11
N PHE A 226 -19.46 -7.34 -6.07
CA PHE A 226 -18.79 -6.41 -5.17
C PHE A 226 -18.83 -4.96 -5.65
N VAL A 227 -18.91 -4.69 -6.96
CA VAL A 227 -19.19 -3.35 -7.48
C VAL A 227 -20.58 -2.88 -7.05
N THR A 228 -21.59 -3.75 -7.13
CA THR A 228 -22.97 -3.42 -6.74
C THR A 228 -23.07 -3.08 -5.25
N VAL A 229 -22.43 -3.92 -4.41
CA VAL A 229 -22.35 -3.69 -2.96
C VAL A 229 -21.59 -2.41 -2.64
N SER A 230 -20.40 -2.24 -3.23
CA SER A 230 -19.55 -1.08 -3.04
C SER A 230 -20.27 0.22 -3.38
N SER A 231 -20.91 0.26 -4.55
CA SER A 231 -21.68 1.41 -5.05
C SER A 231 -22.78 1.84 -4.08
N ARG A 232 -23.55 0.89 -3.56
CA ARG A 232 -24.67 1.16 -2.64
C ARG A 232 -24.20 1.59 -1.26
N LEU A 233 -23.26 0.85 -0.69
CA LEU A 233 -22.65 1.18 0.60
C LEU A 233 -22.04 2.57 0.58
N THR A 234 -21.35 2.90 -0.51
CA THR A 234 -20.76 4.22 -0.67
C THR A 234 -21.82 5.30 -0.84
N GLY A 235 -22.92 5.01 -1.56
CA GLY A 235 -24.04 5.95 -1.74
C GLY A 235 -24.80 6.28 -0.44
N GLU A 236 -24.98 5.27 0.41
CA GLU A 236 -25.73 5.35 1.68
C GLU A 236 -24.87 5.85 2.85
N ILE A 237 -23.66 5.30 3.01
CA ILE A 237 -22.83 5.45 4.23
C ILE A 237 -21.49 6.15 3.94
N GLY A 238 -21.16 6.38 2.66
CA GLY A 238 -19.90 6.99 2.24
C GLY A 238 -18.75 5.99 1.97
N SER A 239 -17.70 6.47 1.31
CA SER A 239 -16.55 5.67 0.85
C SER A 239 -15.64 5.21 1.97
N SER A 240 -15.51 6.01 3.03
CA SER A 240 -14.73 5.65 4.21
C SER A 240 -15.29 4.44 4.96
N SER A 241 -16.61 4.20 4.84
CA SER A 241 -17.33 3.11 5.48
C SER A 241 -17.49 1.87 4.59
N ASN A 242 -16.95 1.91 3.37
CA ASN A 242 -17.04 0.83 2.41
C ASN A 242 -16.00 -0.28 2.71
N PRO A 243 -16.39 -1.54 2.94
CA PRO A 243 -15.51 -2.63 3.35
C PRO A 243 -14.67 -3.19 2.18
N ILE A 244 -14.02 -2.34 1.38
CA ILE A 244 -13.24 -2.73 0.18
C ILE A 244 -12.17 -3.77 0.52
N SER A 245 -11.49 -3.60 1.66
CA SER A 245 -10.46 -4.56 2.11
C SER A 245 -11.06 -5.93 2.42
N GLY A 246 -12.25 -5.98 3.05
CA GLY A 246 -12.98 -7.23 3.30
C GLY A 246 -13.44 -7.91 2.01
N MET A 247 -13.95 -7.14 1.05
CA MET A 247 -14.35 -7.64 -0.28
C MET A 247 -13.17 -8.18 -1.09
N THR A 248 -11.98 -7.57 -0.96
CA THR A 248 -10.75 -8.04 -1.60
C THR A 248 -10.31 -9.38 -1.03
N VAL A 249 -10.25 -9.49 0.31
CA VAL A 249 -9.92 -10.75 0.99
C VAL A 249 -10.93 -11.83 0.62
N ALA A 250 -12.24 -11.53 0.64
CA ALA A 250 -13.29 -12.46 0.24
C ALA A 250 -13.08 -12.99 -1.19
N THR A 251 -12.76 -12.10 -2.13
CA THR A 251 -12.50 -12.48 -3.53
C THR A 251 -11.33 -13.44 -3.64
N LEU A 252 -10.23 -13.14 -2.96
CA LEU A 252 -9.03 -13.99 -2.97
C LEU A 252 -9.30 -15.35 -2.31
N LEU A 253 -10.02 -15.37 -1.18
CA LEU A 253 -10.41 -16.61 -0.51
C LEU A 253 -11.29 -17.46 -1.41
N PHE A 254 -12.38 -16.91 -1.97
CA PHE A 254 -13.27 -17.68 -2.84
C PHE A 254 -12.56 -18.20 -4.09
N THR A 255 -11.70 -17.38 -4.70
CA THR A 255 -10.92 -17.79 -5.88
C THR A 255 -9.94 -18.90 -5.53
N SER A 256 -9.20 -18.75 -4.42
CA SER A 256 -8.21 -19.73 -3.98
C SER A 256 -8.88 -21.04 -3.53
N LEU A 257 -10.02 -20.99 -2.84
CA LEU A 257 -10.79 -22.19 -2.50
C LEU A 257 -11.33 -22.90 -3.75
N ALA A 258 -11.84 -22.16 -4.74
CA ALA A 258 -12.30 -22.76 -5.99
C ALA A 258 -11.16 -23.49 -6.72
N PHE A 259 -9.97 -22.89 -6.76
CA PHE A 259 -8.79 -23.52 -7.37
C PHE A 259 -8.33 -24.74 -6.56
N LEU A 260 -8.33 -24.65 -5.23
CA LEU A 260 -7.99 -25.78 -4.36
C LEU A 260 -8.91 -26.99 -4.57
N VAL A 261 -10.23 -26.76 -4.65
CA VAL A 261 -11.22 -27.82 -4.91
C VAL A 261 -11.00 -28.50 -6.27
N LEU A 262 -10.50 -27.76 -7.26
CA LEU A 262 -10.16 -28.27 -8.59
C LEU A 262 -8.76 -28.90 -8.67
N GLY A 263 -8.00 -28.92 -7.58
CA GLY A 263 -6.61 -29.40 -7.54
C GLY A 263 -5.61 -28.48 -8.23
N TRP A 264 -5.96 -27.21 -8.47
CA TRP A 264 -5.13 -26.21 -9.14
C TRP A 264 -4.20 -25.52 -8.15
N THR A 265 -3.21 -26.26 -7.64
CA THR A 265 -2.32 -25.83 -6.55
C THR A 265 -0.91 -25.41 -6.99
N ASN A 266 -0.58 -25.58 -8.28
CA ASN A 266 0.74 -25.18 -8.80
C ASN A 266 0.95 -23.66 -8.65
N PRO A 267 2.13 -23.19 -8.15
CA PRO A 267 2.45 -21.77 -8.04
C PRO A 267 2.27 -20.99 -9.35
N ASP A 268 2.72 -21.60 -10.44
CA ASP A 268 2.52 -21.11 -11.80
C ASP A 268 1.57 -22.06 -12.54
N PRO A 269 0.42 -21.61 -13.09
CA PRO A 269 -0.07 -20.22 -13.18
C PRO A 269 -0.95 -19.75 -12.02
N TYR A 270 -1.43 -20.67 -11.17
CA TYR A 270 -2.64 -20.42 -10.39
C TYR A 270 -2.50 -19.36 -9.29
N PHE A 271 -1.30 -19.15 -8.73
CA PHE A 271 -1.12 -18.10 -7.71
C PHE A 271 -1.23 -16.73 -8.35
N VAL A 272 -0.65 -16.57 -9.54
CA VAL A 272 -0.72 -15.33 -10.34
C VAL A 272 -2.16 -15.09 -10.81
N THR A 273 -2.87 -16.13 -11.25
CA THR A 273 -4.27 -16.03 -11.66
C THR A 273 -5.15 -15.59 -10.47
N ALA A 274 -5.01 -16.20 -9.29
CA ALA A 274 -5.80 -15.85 -8.12
C ALA A 274 -5.54 -14.39 -7.67
N LEU A 275 -4.26 -13.97 -7.65
CA LEU A 275 -3.89 -12.60 -7.34
C LEU A 275 -4.47 -11.60 -8.36
N SER A 276 -4.45 -11.96 -9.65
CA SER A 276 -5.00 -11.14 -10.73
C SER A 276 -6.52 -10.97 -10.59
N VAL A 277 -7.26 -12.05 -10.31
CA VAL A 277 -8.70 -11.99 -10.06
C VAL A 277 -9.00 -11.08 -8.86
N GLY A 278 -8.30 -11.27 -7.73
CA GLY A 278 -8.47 -10.45 -6.53
C GLY A 278 -8.17 -8.97 -6.78
N GLY A 279 -7.08 -8.68 -7.49
CA GLY A 279 -6.68 -7.31 -7.84
C GLY A 279 -7.69 -6.61 -8.74
N ILE A 280 -8.15 -7.27 -9.81
CA ILE A 280 -9.12 -6.71 -10.76
C ILE A 280 -10.45 -6.42 -10.07
N VAL A 281 -10.97 -7.37 -9.27
CA VAL A 281 -12.23 -7.19 -8.54
C VAL A 281 -12.12 -6.11 -7.46
N CYS A 282 -10.97 -6.02 -6.78
CA CYS A 282 -10.70 -4.94 -5.82
C CYS A 282 -10.75 -3.56 -6.47
N ILE A 283 -10.05 -3.39 -7.60
CA ILE A 283 -10.05 -2.14 -8.37
C ILE A 283 -11.45 -1.82 -8.88
N ALA A 284 -12.17 -2.81 -9.40
CA ALA A 284 -13.54 -2.66 -9.86
C ALA A 284 -14.46 -2.19 -8.72
N ALA A 285 -14.42 -2.87 -7.56
CA ALA A 285 -15.21 -2.49 -6.40
C ALA A 285 -14.88 -1.08 -5.92
N SER A 286 -13.60 -0.73 -5.81
CA SER A 286 -13.16 0.62 -5.43
C SER A 286 -13.69 1.68 -6.39
N ASN A 287 -13.47 1.50 -7.68
CA ASN A 287 -13.91 2.45 -8.72
C ASN A 287 -15.43 2.53 -8.81
N GLY A 288 -16.14 1.42 -8.58
CA GLY A 288 -17.60 1.39 -8.53
C GLY A 288 -18.15 2.25 -7.39
N GLY A 289 -17.50 2.21 -6.22
CA GLY A 289 -17.86 3.05 -5.07
C GLY A 289 -17.62 4.53 -5.34
N THR A 290 -16.41 4.89 -5.80
CA THR A 290 -16.06 6.29 -6.08
C THR A 290 -16.93 6.88 -7.19
N THR A 291 -17.20 6.11 -8.25
CA THR A 291 -18.11 6.54 -9.33
C THR A 291 -19.49 6.90 -8.78
N SER A 292 -20.03 6.13 -7.84
CA SER A 292 -21.33 6.44 -7.24
C SER A 292 -21.32 7.73 -6.40
N GLN A 293 -20.20 8.07 -5.74
CA GLN A 293 -20.05 9.36 -5.06
C GLN A 293 -19.98 10.53 -6.05
N ASP A 294 -19.23 10.35 -7.13
CA ASP A 294 -19.08 11.37 -8.16
C ASP A 294 -20.41 11.63 -8.88
N LEU A 295 -21.18 10.56 -9.15
CA LEU A 295 -22.52 10.65 -9.70
C LEU A 295 -23.49 11.33 -8.73
N LYS A 296 -23.40 11.05 -7.42
CA LYS A 296 -24.21 11.74 -6.41
C LYS A 296 -23.90 13.24 -6.42
N THR A 297 -22.62 13.62 -6.35
CA THR A 297 -22.19 15.02 -6.39
C THR A 297 -22.61 15.69 -7.71
N GLY A 298 -22.45 14.98 -8.82
CA GLY A 298 -22.91 15.38 -10.15
C GLY A 298 -24.40 15.68 -10.20
N PHE A 299 -25.20 14.80 -9.62
CA PHE A 299 -26.65 14.98 -9.52
C PHE A 299 -27.02 16.28 -8.80
N TRP A 300 -26.36 16.59 -7.66
CA TRP A 300 -26.60 17.83 -6.91
C TRP A 300 -26.27 19.11 -7.68
N VAL A 301 -25.23 19.08 -8.53
CA VAL A 301 -24.85 20.23 -9.38
C VAL A 301 -25.54 20.22 -10.75
N GLY A 302 -26.45 19.26 -11.00
CA GLY A 302 -27.20 19.16 -12.26
C GLY A 302 -26.40 18.62 -13.44
N GLY A 303 -25.36 17.83 -13.18
CA GLY A 303 -24.53 17.15 -14.17
C GLY A 303 -25.26 16.01 -14.91
N THR A 304 -24.70 15.59 -16.04
CA THR A 304 -25.20 14.48 -16.86
C THR A 304 -24.37 13.22 -16.60
N PRO A 305 -24.94 12.12 -16.09
CA PRO A 305 -24.19 10.93 -15.66
C PRO A 305 -23.26 10.34 -16.70
N TRP A 306 -23.70 10.17 -17.95
CA TRP A 306 -22.86 9.56 -18.99
C TRP A 306 -21.56 10.34 -19.26
N LYS A 307 -21.58 11.68 -19.14
CA LYS A 307 -20.39 12.51 -19.31
C LYS A 307 -19.41 12.36 -18.14
N GLN A 308 -19.94 12.14 -16.94
CA GLN A 308 -19.11 11.87 -15.76
C GLN A 308 -18.50 10.48 -15.86
N GLN A 309 -19.28 9.48 -16.25
CA GLN A 309 -18.80 8.10 -16.43
C GLN A 309 -17.69 8.03 -17.48
N THR A 310 -17.82 8.73 -18.62
CA THR A 310 -16.74 8.79 -19.62
C THR A 310 -15.50 9.53 -19.11
N ALA A 311 -15.66 10.64 -18.38
CA ALA A 311 -14.54 11.35 -17.76
C ALA A 311 -13.79 10.47 -16.75
N ILE A 312 -14.52 9.71 -15.92
CA ILE A 312 -13.94 8.77 -14.95
C ILE A 312 -13.19 7.64 -15.67
N LEU A 313 -13.75 7.08 -16.75
CA LEU A 313 -13.08 6.06 -17.55
C LEU A 313 -11.76 6.56 -18.13
N VAL A 314 -11.75 7.78 -18.71
CA VAL A 314 -10.54 8.41 -19.24
C VAL A 314 -9.54 8.67 -18.11
N GLY A 315 -9.96 9.27 -16.99
CA GLY A 315 -9.09 9.56 -15.86
C GLY A 315 -8.47 8.31 -15.24
N ALA A 316 -9.24 7.24 -15.07
CA ALA A 316 -8.76 5.96 -14.55
C ALA A 316 -7.77 5.31 -15.52
N LEU A 317 -8.06 5.30 -16.83
CA LEU A 317 -7.17 4.75 -17.84
C LEU A 317 -5.86 5.54 -17.93
N SER A 318 -5.93 6.87 -17.99
CA SER A 318 -4.75 7.74 -18.00
C SER A 318 -3.88 7.52 -16.76
N SER A 319 -4.50 7.39 -15.58
CA SER A 319 -3.78 7.10 -14.33
C SER A 319 -3.09 5.73 -14.37
N ALA A 320 -3.76 4.70 -14.88
CA ALA A 320 -3.18 3.36 -15.02
C ALA A 320 -2.02 3.33 -16.03
N LEU A 321 -2.15 4.02 -17.16
CA LEU A 321 -1.12 4.13 -18.19
C LEU A 321 0.12 4.92 -17.73
N LEU A 322 -0.06 5.88 -16.81
CA LEU A 322 1.06 6.60 -16.21
C LEU A 322 1.73 5.80 -15.07
N LEU A 323 0.93 5.25 -14.15
CA LEU A 323 1.47 4.57 -12.97
C LEU A 323 2.12 3.21 -13.29
N GLY A 324 1.61 2.46 -14.27
CA GLY A 324 2.14 1.15 -14.63
C GLY A 324 3.63 1.18 -15.01
N PRO A 325 4.03 1.97 -16.02
CA PRO A 325 5.43 2.14 -16.40
C PRO A 325 6.31 2.68 -15.28
N ILE A 326 5.81 3.64 -14.49
CA ILE A 326 6.55 4.19 -13.34
C ILE A 326 6.87 3.07 -12.35
N LEU A 327 5.91 2.22 -11.99
CA LEU A 327 6.14 1.11 -11.06
C LEU A 327 7.14 0.07 -11.60
N ILE A 328 7.08 -0.23 -12.90
CA ILE A 328 8.04 -1.13 -13.55
C ILE A 328 9.45 -0.52 -13.49
N GLN A 329 9.59 0.75 -13.85
CA GLN A 329 10.88 1.44 -13.85
C GLN A 329 11.45 1.60 -12.42
N LEU A 330 10.61 1.86 -11.42
CA LEU A 330 11.02 1.87 -10.01
C LEU A 330 11.51 0.49 -9.57
N ASN A 331 10.82 -0.58 -9.98
CA ASN A 331 11.25 -1.93 -9.66
C ASN A 331 12.58 -2.28 -10.34
N GLU A 332 12.74 -1.98 -11.63
CA GLU A 332 13.95 -2.29 -12.40
C GLU A 332 15.16 -1.46 -11.93
N SER A 333 14.99 -0.16 -11.69
CA SER A 333 16.07 0.73 -11.23
C SER A 333 16.64 0.33 -9.86
N SER A 334 15.82 -0.28 -9.00
CA SER A 334 16.23 -0.78 -7.68
C SER A 334 16.44 -2.30 -7.66
N SER A 335 16.43 -2.96 -8.83
CA SER A 335 16.74 -4.38 -8.94
C SER A 335 18.24 -4.61 -8.88
N VAL A 336 18.65 -5.60 -8.10
CA VAL A 336 20.04 -5.90 -7.80
C VAL A 336 20.39 -7.28 -8.32
N TYR A 337 21.59 -7.40 -8.89
CA TYR A 337 22.13 -8.66 -9.39
C TYR A 337 23.31 -9.07 -8.50
N MET A 338 23.28 -10.29 -7.97
CA MET A 338 24.36 -10.83 -7.13
C MET A 338 24.82 -12.21 -7.63
N PRO A 339 26.13 -12.47 -7.74
CA PRO A 339 26.63 -13.80 -8.04
C PRO A 339 26.13 -14.82 -7.03
N VAL A 340 25.63 -15.95 -7.51
CA VAL A 340 25.19 -17.05 -6.66
C VAL A 340 26.43 -17.66 -5.99
N ALA A 341 26.40 -17.79 -4.65
CA ALA A 341 27.52 -18.38 -3.93
C ALA A 341 27.68 -19.87 -4.31
N PRO A 342 28.93 -20.39 -4.38
CA PRO A 342 29.19 -21.75 -4.87
C PRO A 342 28.44 -22.88 -4.15
N ASN A 343 28.06 -22.65 -2.88
CA ASN A 343 27.40 -23.63 -2.03
C ASN A 343 25.88 -23.42 -1.89
N THR A 344 25.29 -22.44 -2.59
CA THR A 344 23.84 -22.16 -2.51
C THR A 344 23.01 -23.29 -3.11
N PHE A 345 23.54 -23.96 -4.13
CA PHE A 345 22.91 -25.12 -4.79
C PHE A 345 23.84 -26.32 -4.73
N ALA A 346 23.28 -27.53 -4.75
CA ALA A 346 24.07 -28.76 -4.72
C ALA A 346 25.09 -28.81 -5.88
N ALA A 347 26.27 -29.37 -5.63
CA ALA A 347 27.38 -29.47 -6.59
C ALA A 347 27.03 -30.39 -7.77
N GLY A 348 26.29 -29.88 -8.74
CA GLY A 348 25.71 -30.67 -9.84
C GLY A 348 24.31 -30.23 -10.25
N PHE A 349 23.65 -29.38 -9.46
CA PHE A 349 22.31 -28.87 -9.77
C PHE A 349 22.29 -28.15 -11.11
N GLN A 350 21.33 -28.52 -11.96
CA GLN A 350 21.03 -27.86 -13.22
C GLN A 350 19.52 -27.63 -13.27
N VAL A 351 19.14 -26.43 -13.66
CA VAL A 351 17.73 -26.06 -13.82
C VAL A 351 17.19 -26.76 -15.06
N PRO A 352 16.12 -27.56 -14.96
CA PRO A 352 15.48 -28.18 -16.11
C PRO A 352 15.01 -27.12 -17.11
N GLU A 353 15.19 -27.36 -18.41
CA GLU A 353 14.80 -26.40 -19.46
C GLU A 353 13.30 -26.06 -19.45
N GLN A 354 12.47 -26.97 -18.94
CA GLN A 354 11.03 -26.79 -18.79
C GLN A 354 10.66 -25.77 -17.71
N GLU A 355 11.53 -25.56 -16.71
CA GLU A 355 11.32 -24.61 -15.62
C GLU A 355 11.83 -23.19 -15.98
N LEU A 356 12.53 -23.06 -17.11
CA LEU A 356 13.01 -21.77 -17.59
C LEU A 356 11.86 -20.95 -18.18
N VAL A 357 11.86 -19.66 -17.85
CA VAL A 357 10.81 -18.73 -18.25
C VAL A 357 10.81 -18.57 -19.76
N ARG A 358 9.61 -18.64 -20.35
CA ARG A 358 9.38 -18.39 -21.77
C ARG A 358 8.48 -17.18 -21.98
N GLU A 359 8.87 -16.32 -22.91
CA GLU A 359 8.07 -15.19 -23.40
C GLU A 359 7.82 -15.39 -24.90
N GLY A 360 6.55 -15.39 -25.33
CA GLY A 360 6.21 -15.62 -26.75
C GLY A 360 6.61 -17.00 -27.31
N GLY A 361 6.93 -17.98 -26.45
CA GLY A 361 7.39 -19.32 -26.85
C GLY A 361 8.92 -19.48 -26.85
N GLU A 362 9.67 -18.39 -26.80
CA GLU A 362 11.14 -18.38 -26.70
C GLU A 362 11.60 -18.27 -25.25
N LEU A 363 12.79 -18.80 -24.95
CA LEU A 363 13.39 -18.68 -23.62
C LEU A 363 13.74 -17.22 -23.36
N ARG A 364 13.22 -16.67 -22.26
CA ARG A 364 13.49 -15.30 -21.87
C ARG A 364 14.97 -15.14 -21.59
N ALA A 365 15.60 -14.25 -22.37
CA ALA A 365 16.99 -13.86 -22.20
C ALA A 365 17.08 -12.56 -21.41
N GLU A 366 17.93 -12.53 -20.39
CA GLU A 366 18.18 -11.34 -19.57
C GLU A 366 19.68 -11.23 -19.29
N ARG A 367 20.19 -9.99 -19.22
CA ARG A 367 21.58 -9.70 -18.85
C ARG A 367 21.65 -9.32 -17.38
N ALA A 368 22.79 -9.57 -16.76
CA ALA A 368 23.06 -8.99 -15.45
C ALA A 368 23.05 -7.46 -15.57
N GLY A 369 22.45 -6.77 -14.60
CA GLY A 369 22.45 -5.31 -14.50
C GLY A 369 23.46 -4.79 -13.47
N GLY A 370 23.59 -3.47 -13.38
CA GLY A 370 24.47 -2.80 -12.41
C GLY A 370 25.96 -3.12 -12.62
N PHE A 371 26.71 -3.18 -11.53
CA PHE A 371 28.16 -3.41 -11.51
C PHE A 371 28.61 -4.67 -12.28
N TYR A 372 27.82 -5.74 -12.23
CA TYR A 372 28.14 -6.98 -12.94
C TYR A 372 27.81 -6.88 -14.43
N GLY A 373 26.76 -6.14 -14.81
CA GLY A 373 26.36 -5.98 -16.21
C GLY A 373 27.38 -5.24 -17.09
N GLU A 374 28.17 -4.34 -16.50
CA GLU A 374 29.26 -3.65 -17.22
C GLU A 374 30.44 -4.60 -17.52
N ARG A 375 30.60 -5.67 -16.74
CA ARG A 375 31.70 -6.63 -16.83
C ARG A 375 31.30 -7.93 -17.52
N ASP A 376 30.03 -8.28 -17.43
CA ASP A 376 29.46 -9.52 -17.93
C ASP A 376 28.40 -9.21 -18.99
N THR A 377 28.80 -9.32 -20.25
CA THR A 377 27.94 -9.09 -21.41
C THR A 377 27.19 -10.35 -21.85
N ALA A 378 27.29 -11.46 -21.11
CA ALA A 378 26.62 -12.71 -21.47
C ALA A 378 25.10 -12.60 -21.33
N ASN A 379 24.39 -13.34 -22.18
CA ASN A 379 22.94 -13.49 -22.07
C ASN A 379 22.64 -14.72 -21.21
N TYR A 380 21.78 -14.55 -20.21
CA TYR A 380 21.34 -15.60 -19.31
C TYR A 380 19.88 -15.96 -19.56
N ARG A 381 19.50 -17.18 -19.18
CA ARG A 381 18.09 -17.61 -19.17
C ARG A 381 17.48 -17.31 -17.81
N VAL A 382 16.19 -17.01 -17.75
CA VAL A 382 15.53 -16.68 -16.48
C VAL A 382 14.88 -17.91 -15.87
N TRP A 383 15.05 -18.08 -14.55
CA TRP A 383 14.38 -19.11 -13.74
C TRP A 383 13.74 -18.48 -12.50
N HIS A 384 12.54 -18.91 -12.15
CA HIS A 384 11.91 -18.58 -10.87
C HIS A 384 11.91 -19.83 -9.99
N ASN A 385 12.78 -19.86 -8.97
CA ASN A 385 12.74 -20.92 -7.99
C ASN A 385 11.59 -20.65 -7.01
N THR A 386 10.59 -21.53 -7.02
CA THR A 386 9.48 -21.53 -6.07
C THR A 386 9.59 -22.65 -5.04
N ASP A 387 10.55 -23.56 -5.23
CA ASP A 387 10.78 -24.72 -4.37
C ASP A 387 11.95 -24.45 -3.42
N THR A 388 11.61 -24.15 -2.17
CA THR A 388 12.60 -23.83 -1.12
C THR A 388 13.45 -25.04 -0.72
N SER A 389 13.11 -26.27 -1.15
CA SER A 389 13.95 -27.45 -0.90
C SER A 389 15.21 -27.49 -1.77
N ARG A 390 15.19 -26.81 -2.93
CA ARG A 390 16.29 -26.79 -3.90
C ARG A 390 17.27 -25.65 -3.67
N GLY A 391 16.93 -24.71 -2.81
CA GLY A 391 17.66 -23.47 -2.56
C GLY A 391 16.69 -22.34 -2.24
N PRO A 392 17.20 -21.11 -1.98
CA PRO A 392 16.34 -19.97 -1.67
C PRO A 392 15.36 -19.68 -2.82
N ALA A 393 14.10 -19.41 -2.48
CA ALA A 393 13.11 -18.97 -3.47
C ALA A 393 13.52 -17.60 -4.03
N GLY A 394 13.36 -17.40 -5.34
CA GLY A 394 13.80 -16.17 -5.98
C GLY A 394 13.92 -16.27 -7.50
N LYS A 395 14.23 -15.14 -8.14
CA LYS A 395 14.52 -15.07 -9.57
C LYS A 395 16.03 -15.25 -9.76
N TYR A 396 16.42 -16.16 -10.64
CA TYR A 396 17.82 -16.43 -10.96
C TYR A 396 18.09 -16.30 -12.46
N LEU A 397 19.28 -15.82 -12.79
CA LEU A 397 19.86 -15.88 -14.12
C LEU A 397 20.68 -17.16 -14.24
N VAL A 398 20.32 -17.99 -15.21
CA VAL A 398 20.88 -19.33 -15.43
C VAL A 398 21.78 -19.28 -16.66
N GLY A 399 23.03 -19.71 -16.50
CA GLY A 399 23.99 -19.80 -17.59
C GLY A 399 23.62 -20.88 -18.60
N MET A 400 24.30 -20.91 -19.75
CA MET A 400 24.05 -21.92 -20.80
C MET A 400 24.32 -23.36 -20.33
N THR A 401 25.08 -23.54 -19.25
CA THR A 401 25.34 -24.82 -18.59
C THR A 401 24.19 -25.29 -17.69
N GLY A 402 23.10 -24.53 -17.59
CA GLY A 402 21.94 -24.83 -16.74
C GLY A 402 22.16 -24.47 -15.27
N ARG A 403 23.30 -23.90 -14.89
CA ARG A 403 23.57 -23.49 -13.50
C ARG A 403 23.12 -22.05 -13.20
N PRO A 404 22.47 -21.79 -12.05
CA PRO A 404 22.24 -20.44 -11.57
C PRO A 404 23.56 -19.68 -11.39
N ALA A 405 23.68 -18.54 -12.05
CA ALA A 405 24.86 -17.68 -12.04
C ALA A 405 24.64 -16.41 -11.20
N TYR A 406 23.47 -15.76 -11.36
CA TYR A 406 23.11 -14.58 -10.57
C TYR A 406 21.74 -14.75 -9.91
N LEU A 407 21.60 -14.27 -8.68
CA LEU A 407 20.33 -13.97 -8.05
C LEU A 407 19.90 -12.56 -8.48
N VAL A 408 18.64 -12.41 -8.88
CA VAL A 408 18.02 -11.13 -9.22
C VAL A 408 17.06 -10.76 -8.10
N ASP A 409 17.47 -9.82 -7.26
CA ASP A 409 16.67 -9.30 -6.16
C ASP A 409 15.89 -8.06 -6.62
N PRO A 410 14.55 -8.11 -6.67
CA PRO A 410 13.73 -7.04 -7.25
C PRO A 410 13.81 -5.74 -6.43
N GLY A 411 13.50 -4.60 -7.04
CA GLY A 411 13.38 -3.33 -6.31
C GLY A 411 12.19 -3.32 -5.34
N ILE A 412 11.07 -3.92 -5.74
CA ILE A 412 9.87 -4.05 -4.92
C ILE A 412 9.92 -5.38 -4.15
N ASN A 413 9.79 -5.32 -2.82
CA ASN A 413 9.90 -6.44 -1.88
C ASN A 413 11.24 -7.18 -1.92
N GLY A 414 12.27 -6.62 -2.55
CA GLY A 414 13.63 -7.14 -2.48
C GLY A 414 14.22 -7.01 -1.09
N VAL A 415 15.22 -7.84 -0.83
CA VAL A 415 15.81 -8.03 0.49
C VAL A 415 17.25 -7.51 0.58
N ILE A 416 17.91 -7.29 -0.56
CA ILE A 416 19.32 -6.89 -0.63
C ILE A 416 19.42 -5.38 -0.66
N THR A 417 19.91 -4.78 0.42
CA THR A 417 19.97 -3.31 0.61
C THR A 417 21.36 -2.73 0.38
N GLU A 418 22.36 -3.56 0.14
CA GLU A 418 23.74 -3.14 -0.14
C GLU A 418 24.26 -3.86 -1.37
N VAL A 419 24.90 -3.12 -2.28
CA VAL A 419 25.42 -3.65 -3.53
C VAL A 419 26.83 -3.19 -3.77
N GLN A 420 27.62 -4.06 -4.39
CA GLN A 420 28.95 -3.68 -4.84
C GLN A 420 28.83 -2.74 -6.04
N THR A 421 29.41 -1.56 -5.95
CA THR A 421 29.47 -0.57 -7.04
C THR A 421 30.90 -0.28 -7.50
N GLY A 422 31.88 -0.71 -6.72
CA GLY A 422 33.28 -0.45 -7.00
C GLY A 422 34.21 -1.45 -6.34
N VAL A 423 35.50 -1.21 -6.58
CA VAL A 423 36.59 -1.78 -5.83
C VAL A 423 37.46 -0.60 -5.41
N ASP A 424 37.84 -0.52 -4.14
CA ASP A 424 38.67 0.56 -3.63
C ASP A 424 40.13 0.44 -4.12
N ALA A 425 40.99 1.38 -3.74
CA ALA A 425 42.40 1.37 -4.12
C ALA A 425 43.18 0.15 -3.57
N ASN A 426 42.63 -0.56 -2.57
CA ASN A 426 43.23 -1.73 -1.93
C ASN A 426 42.72 -3.06 -2.50
N GLY A 427 41.70 -3.04 -3.37
CA GLY A 427 41.08 -4.25 -3.90
C GLY A 427 39.82 -4.71 -3.16
N ASP A 428 39.36 -3.95 -2.16
CA ASP A 428 38.18 -4.27 -1.35
C ASP A 428 36.89 -3.77 -2.03
N PRO A 429 35.77 -4.50 -1.90
CA PRO A 429 34.50 -4.12 -2.54
C PRO A 429 33.92 -2.85 -1.92
N VAL A 430 33.63 -1.86 -2.76
CA VAL A 430 32.88 -0.65 -2.35
C VAL A 430 31.40 -0.99 -2.40
N MET A 431 30.76 -0.93 -1.24
CA MET A 431 29.34 -1.23 -1.07
C MET A 431 28.52 0.08 -0.96
N GLN A 432 27.43 0.15 -1.72
CA GLN A 432 26.49 1.27 -1.70
C GLN A 432 25.10 0.77 -1.31
N SER A 433 24.38 1.59 -0.55
CA SER A 433 23.01 1.27 -0.17
C SER A 433 22.05 1.50 -1.33
N VAL A 434 21.15 0.53 -1.56
CA VAL A 434 20.08 0.60 -2.57
C VAL A 434 18.74 0.69 -1.85
N GLU A 435 17.93 1.67 -2.25
CA GLU A 435 16.57 1.83 -1.72
C GLU A 435 15.69 0.68 -2.21
N LYS A 436 14.98 0.01 -1.29
CA LYS A 436 14.03 -1.05 -1.59
C LYS A 436 12.62 -0.61 -1.24
N TYR A 437 11.67 -0.88 -2.12
CA TYR A 437 10.27 -0.51 -1.94
C TYR A 437 9.49 -1.67 -1.36
N ARG A 438 8.93 -1.52 -0.17
CA ARG A 438 8.07 -2.57 0.41
C ARG A 438 6.64 -2.41 -0.13
N ALA A 439 6.02 -3.51 -0.54
CA ALA A 439 4.63 -3.60 -0.97
C ALA A 439 3.85 -4.56 -0.04
N PRO A 440 3.61 -4.18 1.22
CA PRO A 440 3.36 -5.13 2.28
C PRO A 440 1.94 -5.73 2.22
N LYS A 441 0.98 -4.95 1.72
CA LYS A 441 -0.37 -5.44 1.41
C LYS A 441 -0.32 -6.50 0.31
N ALA A 442 0.53 -6.35 -0.71
CA ALA A 442 0.67 -7.34 -1.77
C ALA A 442 1.33 -8.62 -1.23
N THR A 443 2.39 -8.48 -0.43
CA THR A 443 3.06 -9.61 0.24
C THR A 443 2.08 -10.40 1.10
N LEU A 444 1.27 -9.71 1.88
CA LEU A 444 0.22 -10.32 2.69
C LEU A 444 -0.78 -11.12 1.83
N MET A 445 -1.31 -10.51 0.77
CA MET A 445 -2.26 -11.21 -0.12
C MET A 445 -1.60 -12.44 -0.76
N SER A 446 -0.29 -12.36 -1.06
CA SER A 446 0.46 -13.53 -1.55
C SER A 446 0.53 -14.65 -0.51
N TYR A 447 0.69 -14.35 0.77
CA TYR A 447 0.68 -15.38 1.83
C TYR A 447 -0.67 -16.04 2.02
N ILE A 448 -1.78 -15.30 1.84
CA ILE A 448 -3.12 -15.89 1.88
C ILE A 448 -3.29 -16.91 0.76
N ILE A 449 -2.89 -16.54 -0.47
CA ILE A 449 -2.95 -17.42 -1.64
C ILE A 449 -2.05 -18.64 -1.45
N GLN A 450 -0.77 -18.40 -1.10
CA GLN A 450 0.19 -19.45 -0.82
C GLN A 450 -0.33 -20.37 0.28
N GLY A 451 -0.91 -19.84 1.35
CA GLY A 451 -1.45 -20.63 2.44
C GLY A 451 -2.54 -21.60 2.03
N ILE A 452 -3.50 -21.12 1.25
CA ILE A 452 -4.65 -21.92 0.82
C ILE A 452 -4.23 -22.95 -0.23
N LEU A 453 -3.39 -22.56 -1.20
CA LEU A 453 -3.05 -23.41 -2.33
C LEU A 453 -1.87 -24.35 -2.06
N SER A 454 -0.84 -23.90 -1.33
CA SER A 454 0.33 -24.74 -1.00
C SER A 454 0.11 -25.65 0.20
N GLN A 455 -0.81 -25.30 1.11
CA GLN A 455 -1.07 -26.01 2.37
C GLN A 455 0.13 -26.08 3.34
N GLN A 456 1.24 -25.38 3.06
CA GLN A 456 2.51 -25.48 3.78
C GLN A 456 2.84 -24.22 4.61
N LEU A 457 1.88 -23.68 5.37
CA LEU A 457 2.16 -22.56 6.26
C LEU A 457 2.59 -23.00 7.67
N PRO A 458 3.40 -22.19 8.38
CA PRO A 458 3.66 -22.37 9.80
C PRO A 458 2.39 -22.05 10.61
N TRP A 459 1.48 -23.02 10.67
CA TRP A 459 0.13 -22.86 11.22
C TRP A 459 0.11 -22.37 12.66
N ALA A 460 1.12 -22.71 13.47
CA ALA A 460 1.23 -22.20 14.84
C ALA A 460 1.30 -20.65 14.87
N LEU A 461 2.11 -20.04 14.01
CA LEU A 461 2.24 -18.57 13.92
C LEU A 461 0.96 -17.94 13.34
N VAL A 462 0.38 -18.57 12.33
CA VAL A 462 -0.87 -18.10 11.71
C VAL A 462 -2.02 -18.13 12.73
N ILE A 463 -2.18 -19.23 13.46
CA ILE A 463 -3.22 -19.38 14.49
C ILE A 463 -3.00 -18.36 15.62
N LEU A 464 -1.76 -18.12 16.04
CA LEU A 464 -1.47 -17.06 17.01
C LEU A 464 -1.98 -15.70 16.52
N GLY A 465 -1.72 -15.37 15.25
CA GLY A 465 -2.28 -14.18 14.60
C GLY A 465 -3.80 -14.14 14.61
N VAL A 466 -4.45 -15.25 14.23
CA VAL A 466 -5.92 -15.38 14.28
C VAL A 466 -6.44 -15.10 15.68
N MET A 467 -5.84 -15.69 16.71
CA MET A 467 -6.24 -15.49 18.11
C MET A 467 -6.10 -14.04 18.54
N ILE A 468 -5.02 -13.35 18.16
CA ILE A 468 -4.86 -11.90 18.41
C ILE A 468 -6.04 -11.12 17.82
N SER A 469 -6.40 -11.40 16.56
CA SER A 469 -7.51 -10.72 15.89
C SER A 469 -8.86 -11.01 16.55
N VAL A 470 -9.12 -12.27 16.93
CA VAL A 470 -10.35 -12.62 17.65
C VAL A 470 -10.42 -11.87 18.97
N THR A 471 -9.33 -11.84 19.76
CA THR A 471 -9.29 -11.10 21.02
C THR A 471 -9.56 -9.62 20.82
N LEU A 472 -8.96 -8.99 19.81
CA LEU A 472 -9.17 -7.57 19.50
C LEU A 472 -10.63 -7.27 19.12
N GLU A 473 -11.24 -8.10 18.30
CA GLU A 473 -12.65 -7.94 17.90
C GLU A 473 -13.60 -8.13 19.08
N LEU A 474 -13.29 -9.08 19.99
CA LEU A 474 -14.04 -9.25 21.26
C LEU A 474 -13.90 -8.02 22.18
N CYS A 475 -12.77 -7.32 22.12
CA CYS A 475 -12.56 -6.05 22.81
C CYS A 475 -13.18 -4.84 22.07
N GLY A 476 -13.85 -5.03 20.93
CA GLY A 476 -14.43 -3.94 20.13
C GLY A 476 -13.39 -3.09 19.38
N ILE A 477 -12.18 -3.60 19.20
CA ILE A 477 -11.08 -2.95 18.47
C ILE A 477 -11.06 -3.53 17.04
N SER A 478 -10.85 -2.66 16.04
CA SER A 478 -10.69 -3.12 14.66
C SER A 478 -9.41 -3.94 14.51
N SER A 479 -9.55 -5.25 14.36
CA SER A 479 -8.42 -6.17 14.19
C SER A 479 -7.67 -5.93 12.89
N LEU A 480 -8.38 -5.53 11.82
CA LEU A 480 -7.77 -5.27 10.52
C LEU A 480 -6.77 -4.11 10.57
N ALA A 481 -7.17 -2.97 11.18
CA ALA A 481 -6.29 -1.80 11.30
C ALA A 481 -5.04 -2.11 12.15
N PHE A 482 -5.21 -2.89 13.22
CA PHE A 482 -4.14 -3.33 14.09
C PHE A 482 -3.18 -4.29 13.37
N ALA A 483 -3.73 -5.36 12.77
CA ALA A 483 -2.98 -6.43 12.14
C ALA A 483 -2.14 -5.95 10.95
N VAL A 484 -2.64 -4.96 10.19
CA VAL A 484 -1.89 -4.34 9.09
C VAL A 484 -0.57 -3.74 9.56
N ARG A 485 -0.51 -3.22 10.79
CA ARG A 485 0.72 -2.62 11.36
C ARG A 485 1.52 -3.56 12.23
N LEU A 486 0.99 -4.73 12.58
CA LEU A 486 1.73 -5.76 13.31
C LEU A 486 2.97 -6.24 12.53
N TYR A 487 2.87 -6.40 11.22
CA TYR A 487 3.99 -6.88 10.39
C TYR A 487 4.78 -5.79 9.69
N LEU A 488 4.37 -4.52 9.82
CA LEU A 488 5.09 -3.40 9.23
C LEU A 488 6.15 -2.86 10.18
N PRO A 489 7.23 -2.26 9.66
CA PRO A 489 8.18 -1.50 10.47
C PRO A 489 7.47 -0.52 11.40
N ILE A 490 7.95 -0.46 12.65
CA ILE A 490 7.44 0.53 13.61
C ILE A 490 7.71 1.95 13.12
N SER A 491 8.79 2.14 12.35
CA SER A 491 9.16 3.39 11.68
C SER A 491 8.03 3.98 10.85
N ALA A 492 7.29 3.16 10.10
CA ALA A 492 6.18 3.62 9.27
C ALA A 492 4.88 3.86 10.07
N SER A 493 4.80 3.38 11.32
CA SER A 493 3.61 3.49 12.18
C SER A 493 3.69 4.68 13.13
N SER A 494 4.88 5.02 13.61
CA SER A 494 5.17 6.18 14.45
C SER A 494 4.71 7.53 13.86
N PRO A 495 5.02 7.90 12.59
CA PRO A 495 4.59 9.19 12.04
C PRO A 495 3.07 9.28 11.88
N ILE A 496 2.40 8.16 11.60
CA ILE A 496 0.93 8.08 11.56
C ILE A 496 0.35 8.33 12.94
N PHE A 497 0.94 7.73 13.98
CA PHE A 497 0.55 7.99 15.36
C PHE A 497 0.69 9.47 15.72
N VAL A 498 1.83 10.09 15.38
CA VAL A 498 2.04 11.53 15.61
C VAL A 498 1.00 12.37 14.86
N GLY A 499 0.69 12.04 13.61
CA GLY A 499 -0.37 12.72 12.85
C GLY A 499 -1.74 12.62 13.53
N GLY A 500 -2.07 11.42 14.04
CA GLY A 500 -3.28 11.20 14.83
C GLY A 500 -3.29 11.98 16.15
N MET A 501 -2.15 12.09 16.84
CA MET A 501 -2.01 12.91 18.04
C MET A 501 -2.18 14.40 17.74
N VAL A 502 -1.64 14.88 16.61
CA VAL A 502 -1.86 16.25 16.14
C VAL A 502 -3.36 16.47 15.88
N ARG A 503 -4.03 15.54 15.20
CA ARG A 503 -5.49 15.60 15.00
C ARG A 503 -6.24 15.63 16.32
N TRP A 504 -5.90 14.77 17.28
CA TRP A 504 -6.50 14.79 18.62
C TRP A 504 -6.33 16.14 19.33
N ALA A 505 -5.14 16.74 19.24
CA ALA A 505 -4.88 18.04 19.84
C ALA A 505 -5.68 19.17 19.16
N VAL A 506 -5.85 19.12 17.83
CA VAL A 506 -6.72 20.04 17.08
C VAL A 506 -8.19 19.82 17.45
N ASP A 507 -8.67 18.58 17.46
CA ASP A 507 -10.05 18.24 17.78
C ASP A 507 -10.41 18.66 19.21
N LYS A 508 -9.49 18.50 20.17
CA LYS A 508 -9.67 18.99 21.55
C LYS A 508 -9.88 20.51 21.61
N TYR A 509 -9.23 21.26 20.72
CA TYR A 509 -9.44 22.70 20.58
C TYR A 509 -10.75 23.02 19.85
N LEU A 510 -11.06 22.32 18.75
CA LEU A 510 -12.28 22.53 17.97
C LEU A 510 -13.54 22.16 18.78
N LYS A 511 -13.51 21.13 19.64
CA LYS A 511 -14.60 20.79 20.57
C LYS A 511 -14.93 21.98 21.49
N ARG A 512 -13.92 22.72 21.98
CA ARG A 512 -14.15 23.93 22.78
C ARG A 512 -14.77 25.05 21.97
N LYS A 513 -14.35 25.22 20.71
CA LYS A 513 -14.87 26.25 19.80
C LYS A 513 -16.30 25.98 19.36
N PHE A 514 -16.65 24.71 19.14
CA PHE A 514 -17.99 24.28 18.75
C PHE A 514 -18.88 23.86 19.93
N ALA A 515 -18.43 24.07 21.17
CA ALA A 515 -19.19 23.72 22.37
C ALA A 515 -20.59 24.37 22.41
N ALA A 516 -20.76 25.54 21.79
CA ALA A 516 -22.04 26.24 21.70
C ALA A 516 -23.01 25.64 20.66
N LYS A 517 -22.58 24.71 19.80
CA LYS A 517 -23.40 24.15 18.71
C LYS A 517 -24.06 22.80 19.03
N ASP A 518 -23.80 22.22 20.20
CA ASP A 518 -24.36 20.93 20.67
C ASP A 518 -24.38 19.83 19.58
N LEU A 519 -23.27 19.69 18.87
CA LEU A 519 -23.13 18.71 17.78
C LEU A 519 -22.99 17.30 18.35
N THR A 520 -23.60 16.32 17.69
CA THR A 520 -23.31 14.91 17.96
C THR A 520 -21.86 14.57 17.59
N GLU A 521 -21.30 13.48 18.12
CA GLU A 521 -19.90 13.10 17.81
C GLU A 521 -19.71 12.83 16.31
N GLU A 522 -20.71 12.27 15.62
CA GLU A 522 -20.66 12.02 14.17
C GLU A 522 -20.67 13.34 13.36
N GLU A 523 -21.54 14.28 13.72
CA GLU A 523 -21.58 15.60 13.08
C GLU A 523 -20.31 16.40 13.35
N PHE A 524 -19.75 16.28 14.56
CA PHE A 524 -18.48 16.89 14.91
C PHE A 524 -17.35 16.33 14.04
N ILE A 525 -17.24 15.00 13.91
CA ILE A 525 -16.23 14.36 13.04
C ILE A 525 -16.39 14.86 11.60
N ALA A 526 -17.62 14.82 11.06
CA ALA A 526 -17.90 15.25 9.69
C ALA A 526 -17.55 16.74 9.45
N GLU A 527 -17.71 17.60 10.45
CA GLU A 527 -17.33 19.00 10.36
C GLU A 527 -15.80 19.20 10.45
N THR A 528 -15.14 18.47 11.36
CA THR A 528 -13.67 18.49 11.46
C THR A 528 -12.97 17.89 10.24
N ASP A 529 -13.63 17.00 9.50
CA ASP A 529 -13.12 16.44 8.25
C ASP A 529 -13.09 17.44 7.10
N LYS A 530 -13.80 18.57 7.22
CA LYS A 530 -13.72 19.70 6.29
C LYS A 530 -12.66 20.74 6.68
N SER A 531 -11.89 20.49 7.75
CA SER A 531 -10.97 21.48 8.31
C SER A 531 -9.77 21.77 7.43
N SER A 532 -9.18 22.97 7.58
CA SER A 532 -7.94 23.38 6.94
C SER A 532 -6.78 22.40 7.18
N GLY A 533 -6.76 21.72 8.34
CA GLY A 533 -5.74 20.70 8.62
C GLY A 533 -5.85 19.48 7.71
N VAL A 534 -7.08 19.06 7.36
CA VAL A 534 -7.28 17.94 6.41
C VAL A 534 -6.79 18.32 5.03
N LEU A 535 -7.11 19.53 4.57
CA LEU A 535 -6.64 20.05 3.29
C LEU A 535 -5.10 20.11 3.20
N LEU A 536 -4.45 20.58 4.27
CA LEU A 536 -2.98 20.64 4.34
C LEU A 536 -2.38 19.22 4.34
N ALA A 537 -2.94 18.31 5.14
CA ALA A 537 -2.52 16.92 5.22
C ALA A 537 -2.66 16.20 3.86
N SER A 538 -3.74 16.46 3.10
CA SER A 538 -3.87 15.97 1.73
C SER A 538 -2.78 16.51 0.82
N GLY A 539 -2.41 17.79 0.98
CA GLY A 539 -1.27 18.39 0.30
C GLY A 539 0.06 17.69 0.65
N TYR A 540 0.33 17.42 1.93
CA TYR A 540 1.53 16.68 2.36
C TYR A 540 1.63 15.30 1.71
N ILE A 541 0.52 14.58 1.62
CA ILE A 541 0.47 13.26 0.97
C ILE A 541 0.83 13.38 -0.52
N ALA A 542 0.17 14.29 -1.24
CA ALA A 542 0.38 14.46 -2.67
C ALA A 542 1.80 14.96 -3.00
N GLY A 543 2.28 15.97 -2.28
CA GLY A 543 3.62 16.54 -2.47
C GLY A 543 4.72 15.58 -2.10
N GLY A 544 4.60 14.90 -0.95
CA GLY A 544 5.56 13.92 -0.50
C GLY A 544 5.67 12.71 -1.44
N ALA A 545 4.53 12.19 -1.92
CA ALA A 545 4.52 11.07 -2.87
C ALA A 545 5.16 11.44 -4.21
N LEU A 546 4.83 12.61 -4.77
CA LEU A 546 5.41 13.07 -6.04
C LEU A 546 6.92 13.36 -5.92
N ALA A 547 7.37 13.95 -4.82
CA ALA A 547 8.80 14.10 -4.55
C ALA A 547 9.50 12.74 -4.46
N GLY A 548 8.90 11.74 -3.81
CA GLY A 548 9.46 10.39 -3.74
C GLY A 548 9.68 9.76 -5.12
N ILE A 549 8.71 9.92 -6.05
CA ILE A 549 8.85 9.45 -7.43
C ILE A 549 9.99 10.18 -8.15
N LEU A 550 10.07 11.50 -8.02
CA LEU A 550 11.12 12.29 -8.67
C LEU A 550 12.50 11.99 -8.08
N VAL A 551 12.60 11.76 -6.78
CA VAL A 551 13.84 11.31 -6.11
C VAL A 551 14.30 10.00 -6.72
N ALA A 552 13.42 9.02 -6.81
CA ALA A 552 13.77 7.71 -7.37
C ALA A 552 14.22 7.81 -8.83
N LEU A 553 13.58 8.65 -9.65
CA LEU A 553 14.03 8.95 -11.01
C LEU A 553 15.38 9.69 -11.00
N SER A 554 15.57 10.66 -10.10
CA SER A 554 16.81 11.43 -10.00
C SER A 554 18.00 10.59 -9.55
N ALA A 555 17.81 9.58 -8.70
CA ALA A 555 18.88 8.66 -8.31
C ALA A 555 19.45 7.90 -9.52
N VAL A 556 18.64 7.67 -10.56
CA VAL A 556 19.08 7.03 -11.81
C VAL A 556 19.81 8.02 -12.72
N TYR A 557 19.33 9.25 -12.85
CA TYR A 557 19.87 10.23 -13.82
C TYR A 557 20.93 11.19 -13.23
N LEU A 558 20.98 11.35 -11.91
CA LEU A 558 21.83 12.29 -11.17
C LEU A 558 22.66 11.58 -10.09
N SER A 559 22.97 10.29 -10.27
CA SER A 559 23.68 9.45 -9.31
C SER A 559 24.94 10.11 -8.73
N GLY A 560 25.79 10.70 -9.58
CA GLY A 560 27.03 11.36 -9.16
C GLY A 560 26.83 12.59 -8.26
N LEU A 561 25.72 13.34 -8.42
CA LEU A 561 25.39 14.44 -7.51
C LEU A 561 24.91 13.90 -6.16
N THR A 562 24.02 12.91 -6.18
CA THR A 562 23.50 12.29 -4.94
C THR A 562 24.59 11.59 -4.15
N GLU A 563 25.59 11.00 -4.80
CA GLU A 563 26.75 10.38 -4.14
C GLU A 563 27.63 11.41 -3.44
N GLY A 564 28.04 12.46 -4.15
CA GLY A 564 28.87 13.52 -3.55
C GLY A 564 28.18 14.23 -2.38
N VAL A 565 26.86 14.44 -2.47
CA VAL A 565 26.09 15.02 -1.37
C VAL A 565 25.97 14.06 -0.19
N ASN A 566 25.78 12.76 -0.43
CA ASN A 566 25.71 11.76 0.65
C ASN A 566 27.04 11.64 1.40
N GLU A 567 28.18 11.65 0.70
CA GLU A 567 29.49 11.61 1.34
C GLU A 567 29.74 12.87 2.19
N TRP A 568 29.43 14.05 1.64
CA TRP A 568 29.49 15.30 2.39
C TRP A 568 28.57 15.26 3.62
N ALA A 569 27.34 14.77 3.49
CA ALA A 569 26.38 14.72 4.58
C ALA A 569 26.83 13.78 5.70
N LYS A 570 27.41 12.62 5.37
CA LYS A 570 28.00 11.70 6.38
C LYS A 570 29.15 12.34 7.14
N ALA A 571 29.97 13.15 6.48
CA ALA A 571 31.15 13.78 7.08
C ALA A 571 30.83 15.06 7.87
N ALA A 572 29.91 15.90 7.39
CA ALA A 572 29.76 17.28 7.85
C ALA A 572 28.34 17.66 8.30
N ASN A 573 27.30 16.88 7.97
CA ASN A 573 25.93 17.22 8.35
C ASN A 573 25.51 16.52 9.66
N PRO A 574 25.36 17.25 10.79
CA PRO A 574 24.99 16.66 12.07
C PRO A 574 23.55 16.12 12.12
N PHE A 575 22.70 16.52 11.17
CA PHE A 575 21.34 15.98 11.04
C PHE A 575 21.30 14.65 10.29
N TYR A 576 22.37 14.28 9.59
CA TYR A 576 22.46 13.08 8.77
C TYR A 576 23.45 12.05 9.35
N GLY A 577 24.61 12.50 9.82
CA GLY A 577 25.65 11.68 10.43
C GLY A 577 26.02 12.13 11.85
N GLY A 578 26.59 11.21 12.64
CA GLY A 578 27.07 11.48 14.01
C GLY A 578 26.15 10.95 15.12
N SER A 579 26.61 11.07 16.37
CA SER A 579 25.96 10.45 17.54
C SER A 579 24.60 11.04 17.92
N TYR A 580 24.29 12.25 17.45
CA TYR A 580 23.02 12.95 17.71
C TYR A 580 22.11 13.04 16.47
N ALA A 581 22.51 12.42 15.35
CA ALA A 581 21.78 12.51 14.09
C ALA A 581 20.33 12.04 14.24
N ASP A 582 20.07 10.96 14.98
CA ASP A 582 18.72 10.44 15.22
C ASP A 582 17.82 11.48 15.90
N LEU A 583 18.33 12.21 16.90
CA LEU A 583 17.53 13.24 17.60
C LEU A 583 17.35 14.49 16.74
N LEU A 584 18.41 14.94 16.07
CA LEU A 584 18.36 16.14 15.23
C LEU A 584 17.48 15.95 14.00
N ALA A 585 17.49 14.76 13.41
CA ALA A 585 16.64 14.42 12.27
C ALA A 585 15.15 14.47 12.59
N MET A 586 14.73 14.39 13.86
CA MET A 586 13.33 14.55 14.25
C MET A 586 12.87 16.01 14.24
N VAL A 587 13.78 16.99 14.28
CA VAL A 587 13.43 18.42 14.38
C VAL A 587 12.59 18.89 13.18
N PRO A 588 12.98 18.64 11.90
CA PRO A 588 12.16 19.00 10.75
C PRO A 588 10.76 18.38 10.79
N PHE A 589 10.66 17.12 11.24
CA PHE A 589 9.38 16.42 11.37
C PHE A 589 8.48 17.03 12.45
N ILE A 590 9.04 17.40 13.60
CA ILE A 590 8.31 18.10 14.66
C ILE A 590 7.82 19.46 14.14
N VAL A 591 8.64 20.19 13.37
CA VAL A 591 8.22 21.46 12.76
C VAL A 591 7.03 21.26 11.83
N LEU A 592 7.03 20.22 11.00
CA LEU A 592 5.87 19.88 10.15
C LEU A 592 4.61 19.58 10.97
N ALA A 593 4.75 18.81 12.04
CA ALA A 593 3.65 18.44 12.93
C ALA A 593 3.07 19.66 13.65
N VAL A 594 3.93 20.56 14.12
CA VAL A 594 3.51 21.84 14.73
C VAL A 594 2.83 22.72 13.69
N PHE A 595 3.38 22.85 12.48
CA PHE A 595 2.74 23.65 11.43
C PHE A 595 1.35 23.10 11.07
N LEU A 596 1.21 21.78 10.96
CA LEU A 596 -0.08 21.12 10.75
C LEU A 596 -1.06 21.39 11.90
N TYR A 597 -0.59 21.35 13.15
CA TYR A 597 -1.39 21.73 14.32
C TYR A 597 -1.85 23.19 14.24
N LEU A 598 -0.97 24.12 13.87
CA LEU A 598 -1.30 25.55 13.76
C LEU A 598 -2.34 25.84 12.66
N VAL A 599 -2.19 25.21 11.49
CA VAL A 599 -3.16 25.30 10.39
C VAL A 599 -4.48 24.63 10.76
N GLY A 600 -4.45 23.46 11.40
CA GLY A 600 -5.64 22.75 11.87
C GLY A 600 -6.44 23.56 12.90
N ARG A 601 -5.76 24.38 13.72
CA ARG A 601 -6.40 25.34 14.64
C ARG A 601 -6.91 26.63 13.99
N GLU A 602 -6.76 26.77 12.67
CA GLU A 602 -7.05 28.00 11.92
C GLU A 602 -6.24 29.21 12.43
N MET A 603 -5.00 29.02 12.89
CA MET A 603 -4.13 30.16 13.26
C MET A 603 -3.33 30.69 12.06
N VAL A 604 -3.11 29.83 11.06
CA VAL A 604 -2.40 30.15 9.82
C VAL A 604 -3.39 29.98 8.67
N PHE A 605 -3.35 30.87 7.68
CA PHE A 605 -4.33 30.96 6.58
C PHE A 605 -5.76 31.34 7.02
N ALA A 606 -5.98 31.71 8.27
CA ALA A 606 -7.22 32.38 8.66
C ALA A 606 -7.30 33.73 7.93
N GLY A 607 -8.21 33.84 6.97
CA GLY A 607 -8.62 35.15 6.47
C GLY A 607 -9.15 35.98 7.64
N GLU A 608 -8.83 37.28 7.66
CA GLU A 608 -9.24 38.25 8.68
C GLU A 608 -10.61 37.92 9.28
N LYS A 609 -10.63 37.27 10.44
CA LYS A 609 -11.87 37.14 11.20
C LYS A 609 -12.09 38.47 11.90
N SER A 610 -13.06 39.22 11.38
CA SER A 610 -14.08 39.90 12.17
C SER A 610 -13.54 40.57 13.45
N ALA A 611 -12.72 41.60 13.28
CA ALA A 611 -12.37 42.55 14.34
C ALA A 611 -13.55 43.46 14.77
N LYS A 612 -14.79 43.03 14.53
CA LYS A 612 -16.01 43.72 14.95
C LYS A 612 -17.02 42.69 15.44
N ASN A 613 -17.02 42.47 16.74
CA ASN A 613 -18.17 42.27 17.61
C ASN A 613 -17.61 42.18 19.04
N GLY A 614 -17.12 43.32 19.50
CA GLY A 614 -17.13 43.68 20.92
C GLY A 614 -18.41 44.43 21.21
#